data_AF-A0A2P8K6R8-F1
#
_entry.id   AF-A0A2P8K6R8-F1
#
_cell.length_a   1.000
_cell.length_b   1.000
_cell.length_c   1.000
_cell.angle_alpha   90.00
_cell.angle_beta   90.00
_cell.angle_gamma   90.00
#
_symmetry.space_group_name_H-M   'P 1'
#
loop_
_entity.id
_entity.type
_entity.pdbx_description
1 polymer ?
#
loop_
_entity_poly.entity_id
_entity_poly.type
_entity_poly.pdbx_seq_one_letter_code
_entity_poly.pdbx_strand_id
1 'polypeptide(L)' 'AQMPGVLVHSHGPFAWGKNAEDAVHNAIVLEEIAYMGIFCRQLAPQLPAMQQTLLDKHYLRKHGAKAYYGQ' A
#
# COMPACT_ATOMS: atom_id res chain seq x y z
N ALA A 1 3.74 -0.30 -11.97
CA ALA A 1 4.89 -0.14 -11.06
C ALA A 1 4.69 -1.03 -9.84
N GLN A 2 5.75 -1.57 -9.23
CA GLN A 2 5.61 -2.41 -8.02
C GLN A 2 5.19 -1.62 -6.77
N MET A 3 5.38 -0.29 -6.77
CA MET A 3 5.01 0.61 -5.68
C MET A 3 4.25 1.83 -6.25
N PRO A 4 2.91 1.89 -6.16
CA PRO A 4 2.10 2.91 -6.83
C PRO A 4 1.94 4.24 -6.07
N GLY A 5 2.84 4.54 -5.13
CA GLY A 5 2.84 5.81 -4.41
C GLY A 5 4.15 6.12 -3.72
N VAL A 6 4.35 7.39 -3.39
CA VAL A 6 5.55 7.92 -2.72
C VAL A 6 5.18 9.11 -1.83
N LEU A 7 5.97 9.33 -0.78
CA LEU A 7 5.87 10.51 0.08
C LEU A 7 7.03 11.47 -0.24
N VAL A 8 6.70 12.72 -0.50
CA VAL A 8 7.69 13.78 -0.73
C VAL A 8 7.93 14.52 0.59
N HIS A 9 9.21 14.61 0.99
CA HIS A 9 9.60 15.20 2.26
C HIS A 9 9.08 16.63 2.42
N SER A 10 8.49 16.94 3.58
CA SER A 10 7.90 18.25 3.90
C SER A 10 6.84 18.73 2.88
N HIS A 11 6.22 17.81 2.16
CA HIS A 11 5.19 18.10 1.18
C HIS A 11 3.99 17.16 1.36
N GLY A 12 3.88 16.09 0.56
CA GLY A 12 2.73 15.20 0.61
C GLY A 12 2.87 13.96 -0.27
N PRO A 13 1.80 13.16 -0.37
CA PRO A 13 1.77 11.94 -1.17
C PRO A 13 1.61 12.24 -2.66
N PHE A 14 2.25 11.41 -3.49
CA PHE A 14 1.96 11.27 -4.91
C PHE A 14 1.62 9.80 -5.19
N ALA A 15 0.54 9.56 -5.92
CA ALA A 15 0.08 8.22 -6.29
C ALA A 15 -0.18 8.12 -7.79
N TRP A 16 -0.05 6.91 -8.34
CA TRP A 16 -0.29 6.63 -9.76
C TRP A 16 -0.94 5.26 -9.95
N GLY A 17 -1.50 5.04 -11.13
CA GLY A 17 -2.22 3.82 -11.50
C GLY A 17 -2.23 3.61 -13.01
N LYS A 18 -2.87 2.53 -13.46
CA LYS A 18 -3.02 2.20 -14.90
C LYS A 18 -3.91 3.20 -15.64
N ASN A 19 -4.85 3.81 -14.94
CA ASN A 19 -5.75 4.85 -15.41
C ASN A 19 -6.06 5.81 -14.24
N ALA A 20 -6.85 6.86 -14.50
CA ALA A 20 -7.17 7.88 -13.50
C ALA A 20 -7.89 7.29 -12.27
N GLU A 21 -8.85 6.39 -12.48
CA GLU A 21 -9.60 5.73 -11.39
C GLU A 21 -8.69 4.88 -10.50
N ASP A 22 -7.81 4.06 -11.11
CA ASP A 22 -6.83 3.23 -10.39
C ASP A 22 -5.82 4.10 -9.60
N ALA A 23 -5.42 5.26 -10.15
CA ALA A 23 -4.55 6.20 -9.45
C ALA A 23 -5.23 6.79 -8.20
N VAL A 24 -6.53 7.14 -8.31
CA VAL A 24 -7.33 7.63 -7.17
C VAL A 24 -7.54 6.52 -6.14
N HIS A 25 -7.80 5.29 -6.56
CA HIS A 25 -7.89 4.14 -5.65
C HIS A 25 -6.59 3.97 -4.84
N ASN A 26 -5.44 4.00 -5.50
CA ASN A 26 -4.14 3.91 -4.83
C ASN A 26 -3.88 5.09 -3.88
N ALA A 27 -4.32 6.30 -4.24
CA ALA A 27 -4.21 7.49 -3.38
C ALA A 27 -5.02 7.34 -2.08
N ILE A 28 -6.27 6.85 -2.18
CA ILE A 28 -7.14 6.61 -1.02
C ILE A 28 -6.52 5.51 -0.14
N VAL A 29 -6.09 4.39 -0.72
CA VAL A 29 -5.46 3.31 0.06
C VAL A 29 -4.18 3.79 0.76
N LEU A 30 -3.38 4.65 0.13
CA LEU A 30 -2.19 5.24 0.73
C LEU A 30 -2.53 6.09 1.97
N GLU A 31 -3.61 6.86 1.93
CA GLU A 31 -4.11 7.63 3.07
C GLU A 31 -4.59 6.72 4.21
N GLU A 32 -5.41 5.71 3.90
CA GLU A 32 -5.95 4.77 4.90
C GLU A 32 -4.84 4.03 5.66
N ILE A 33 -3.82 3.53 4.96
CA ILE A 33 -2.70 2.84 5.61
C ILE A 33 -1.79 3.80 6.37
N ALA A 34 -1.68 5.06 5.95
CA ALA A 34 -0.93 6.08 6.69
C ALA A 34 -1.64 6.41 8.02
N TYR A 35 -2.96 6.63 7.98
CA TYR A 35 -3.78 6.84 9.17
C TYR A 35 -3.67 5.67 10.15
N MET A 36 -3.92 4.44 9.69
CA MET A 36 -3.79 3.24 10.53
C MET A 36 -2.35 3.06 11.07
N GLY A 37 -1.34 3.37 10.26
CA GLY A 37 0.07 3.24 10.64
C GLY A 37 0.46 4.10 11.84
N ILE A 38 -0.09 5.33 11.93
CA ILE A 38 0.13 6.22 13.09
C ILE A 38 -0.38 5.57 14.37
N PHE A 39 -1.63 5.10 14.38
CA PHE A 39 -2.25 4.52 15.58
C PHE A 39 -1.69 3.14 15.93
N CYS A 40 -1.36 2.30 14.95
CA CYS A 40 -0.68 1.03 15.19
C CYS A 40 0.66 1.24 15.90
N ARG A 41 1.44 2.25 15.48
CA ARG A 41 2.70 2.61 16.15
C ARG A 41 2.47 3.18 17.54
N GLN A 42 1.43 3.99 17.74
CA GLN A 42 1.07 4.50 19.07
C GLN A 42 0.71 3.37 20.04
N LEU A 43 -0.04 2.37 19.60
CA LEU A 43 -0.42 1.21 20.40
C LEU A 43 0.75 0.26 20.67
N ALA A 44 1.62 0.07 19.68
CA ALA A 44 2.77 -0.84 19.77
C ALA A 44 4.01 -0.19 19.14
N PRO A 45 4.80 0.61 19.91
CA PRO A 45 5.95 1.34 19.38
C PRO A 45 7.05 0.47 18.78
N GLN A 46 7.14 -0.79 19.22
CA GLN A 46 8.10 -1.79 18.76
C GLN A 46 7.48 -2.84 17.83
N LEU A 47 6.31 -2.56 17.25
CA LEU A 47 5.63 -3.50 16.34
C LEU A 47 6.54 -3.80 15.13
N PRO A 48 6.88 -5.07 14.87
CA PRO A 48 7.68 -5.43 13.71
C PRO A 48 6.87 -5.25 12.42
N ALA A 49 7.56 -5.20 11.28
CA ALA A 49 6.92 -5.28 9.98
C ALA A 49 6.11 -6.59 9.84
N MET A 50 5.10 -6.60 8.97
CA MET A 50 4.33 -7.80 8.71
C MET A 50 5.20 -8.92 8.13
N GLN A 51 4.75 -10.17 8.32
CA GLN A 51 5.45 -11.35 7.80
C GLN A 51 5.61 -11.27 6.28
N GLN A 52 6.82 -11.50 5.77
CA GLN A 52 7.12 -11.45 4.33
C GLN A 52 6.22 -12.39 3.52
N THR A 53 6.00 -13.62 4.02
CA THR A 53 5.10 -14.59 3.39
C THR A 53 3.68 -14.06 3.20
N LEU A 54 3.18 -13.28 4.17
CA LEU A 54 1.84 -12.70 4.09
C LEU A 54 1.81 -11.53 3.11
N LEU A 55 2.83 -10.66 3.14
CA LEU A 55 2.96 -9.54 2.22
C LEU A 55 3.00 -10.03 0.76
N ASP A 56 3.87 -11.00 0.46
CA ASP A 56 4.01 -11.59 -0.88
C ASP A 56 2.71 -12.24 -1.33
N LYS A 57 2.06 -13.01 -0.46
CA LYS A 57 0.79 -13.66 -0.77
C LYS A 57 -0.29 -12.65 -1.17
N HIS A 58 -0.42 -11.54 -0.44
CA HIS A 58 -1.45 -10.53 -0.70
C HIS A 58 -1.17 -9.71 -1.97
N TYR A 59 0.09 -9.33 -2.19
CA TYR A 59 0.47 -8.57 -3.39
C TYR A 59 0.42 -9.44 -4.65
N LEU A 60 1.08 -10.60 -4.64
CA LEU A 60 1.22 -11.47 -5.82
C LEU A 60 -0.10 -12.12 -6.24
N ARG A 61 -1.06 -12.29 -5.31
CA ARG A 61 -2.40 -12.80 -5.65
C ARG A 61 -3.16 -11.88 -6.64
N LYS A 62 -2.89 -10.56 -6.61
CA LYS A 62 -3.54 -9.57 -7.48
C LYS A 62 -2.66 -9.13 -8.65
N HIS A 63 -1.34 -9.07 -8.46
CA HIS A 63 -0.42 -8.45 -9.42
C HIS A 63 0.71 -9.37 -9.91
N GLY A 64 0.77 -10.61 -9.44
CA GLY A 64 1.78 -11.58 -9.88
C GLY A 64 1.45 -12.24 -11.23
N ALA A 65 2.43 -12.92 -11.82
CA ALA A 65 2.26 -13.63 -13.10
C ALA A 65 1.16 -14.71 -13.08
N LYS A 66 0.83 -15.22 -11.88
CA LYS A 66 -0.28 -16.17 -11.63
C LYS A 66 -1.41 -15.53 -10.83
N ALA A 67 -1.67 -14.24 -11.01
CA ALA A 67 -2.75 -13.53 -10.31
C ALA A 67 -4.09 -14.25 -10.52
N TYR A 68 -4.87 -14.39 -9.45
CA TYR A 68 -6.09 -15.20 -9.43
C TYR A 68 -7.26 -14.51 -8.72
N TYR A 69 -7.11 -13.23 -8.33
CA TYR A 69 -8.12 -12.47 -7.61
C TYR A 69 -8.10 -11.01 -8.07
N GLY A 70 -9.28 -10.41 -8.29
CA GLY A 70 -9.43 -9.02 -8.74
C GLY A 70 -9.37 -8.84 -10.26
N GLN A 71 -9.87 -9.82 -11.03
CA GLN A 71 -10.24 -9.62 -12.44
C GLN A 71 -11.67 -9.12 -12.55
#